data_AF-A0AAC8VWQ4-F1
#
_entry.id   AF-A0AAC8VWQ4-F1
#
_cell.length_a   1.000
_cell.length_b   1.000
_cell.length_c   1.000
_cell.angle_alpha   90.00
_cell.angle_beta   90.00
_cell.angle_gamma   90.00
#
_symmetry.space_group_name_H-M   'P 1'
#
loop_
_entity.id
_entity.type
_entity.pdbx_description
1 polymer ?
#
loop_
_entity_poly.entity_id
_entity_poly.type
_entity_poly.pdbx_seq_one_letter_code
_entity_poly.pdbx_strand_id
1 'polypeptide(L)'
;MSTRMEHGMRTLVLSLYDEALLTAAAKGLTGLLAERAALCEVASLAAGPARRAVSEEEVLRIVLSARRIRRLGAAPVPASARDGVATLVPGFTAVPPAASVAVAMKPRRGRLALWALRSLARHPLASLI
;
A
#
# COMPACT_ATOMS: atom_id res chain seq x y z
N MET A 1 12.61 -10.74 19.08
CA MET A 1 13.11 -10.28 17.76
C MET A 1 13.64 -8.86 17.92
N SER A 2 14.62 -8.43 17.12
CA SER A 2 15.08 -7.03 17.15
C SER A 2 13.96 -6.09 16.71
N THR A 3 13.69 -5.03 17.48
CA THR A 3 12.66 -4.01 17.18
C THR A 3 12.82 -3.38 15.79
N ARG A 4 14.07 -3.29 15.31
CA ARG A 4 14.40 -2.81 13.96
C ARG A 4 13.86 -3.73 12.87
N MET A 5 13.96 -5.04 13.07
CA MET A 5 13.50 -6.03 12.10
C MET A 5 11.98 -6.05 12.00
N GLU A 6 11.29 -5.92 13.14
CA GLU A 6 9.83 -5.80 13.17
C GLU A 6 9.34 -4.53 12.47
N HIS A 7 10.04 -3.41 12.68
CA HIS A 7 9.72 -2.17 11.99
C HIS A 7 9.94 -2.29 10.47
N GLY A 8 11.06 -2.87 10.04
CA GLY A 8 11.34 -3.12 8.62
C GLY A 8 10.28 -4.00 7.96
N MET A 9 9.83 -5.05 8.66
CA MET A 9 8.76 -5.93 8.19
C MET A 9 7.43 -5.18 8.03
N ARG A 10 7.04 -4.36 9.02
CA ARG A 10 5.82 -3.56 8.93
C ARG A 10 5.85 -2.61 7.73
N THR A 11 6.96 -1.91 7.52
CA THR A 11 7.10 -0.98 6.39
C THR A 11 7.01 -1.72 5.05
N LEU A 12 7.70 -2.86 4.92
CA LEU A 12 7.65 -3.69 3.71
C LEU A 12 6.24 -4.22 3.44
N VAL A 13 5.55 -4.71 4.46
CA VAL A 13 4.16 -5.20 4.33
C VAL A 13 3.23 -4.09 3.85
N LEU A 14 3.36 -2.87 4.39
CA LEU A 14 2.52 -1.74 3.98
C LEU A 14 2.78 -1.32 2.53
N SER A 15 4.06 -1.23 2.12
CA SER A 15 4.40 -0.86 0.74
C SER A 15 3.91 -1.91 -0.27
N LEU A 16 4.08 -3.20 0.04
CA LEU A 16 3.59 -4.28 -0.81
C LEU A 16 2.07 -4.30 -0.88
N TYR A 17 1.38 -3.98 0.21
CA TYR A 17 -0.08 -3.96 0.26
C TYR A 17 -0.68 -2.86 -0.63
N ASP A 18 -0.11 -1.65 -0.60
CA ASP A 18 -0.56 -0.56 -1.47
C ASP A 18 -0.31 -0.90 -2.97
N GLU A 19 0.83 -1.49 -3.29
CA GLU A 19 1.15 -1.94 -4.65
C GLU A 19 0.24 -3.09 -5.13
N ALA A 20 -0.04 -4.05 -4.24
CA ALA A 20 -0.92 -5.17 -4.55
C ALA A 20 -2.38 -4.71 -4.75
N LEU A 21 -2.85 -3.71 -4.01
CA LEU A 21 -4.17 -3.10 -4.23
C LEU A 21 -4.25 -2.39 -5.58
N LEU A 22 -3.20 -1.64 -5.96
CA LEU A 22 -3.14 -1.01 -7.29
C LEU A 22 -3.13 -2.06 -8.40
N THR A 23 -2.42 -3.16 -8.19
CA THR A 23 -2.37 -4.29 -9.11
C THR A 23 -3.72 -4.99 -9.23
N ALA A 24 -4.42 -5.19 -8.11
CA ALA A 24 -5.76 -5.76 -8.10
C ALA A 24 -6.76 -4.84 -8.83
N ALA A 25 -6.68 -3.53 -8.61
CA ALA A 25 -7.49 -2.55 -9.33
C ALA A 25 -7.21 -2.57 -10.85
N ALA A 26 -5.94 -2.69 -11.25
CA ALA A 26 -5.56 -2.84 -12.65
C ALA A 26 -6.08 -4.14 -13.28
N LYS A 27 -6.26 -5.19 -12.47
CA LYS A 27 -6.91 -6.46 -12.85
C LYS A 27 -8.44 -6.38 -12.84
N GLY A 28 -9.03 -5.22 -12.51
CA GLY A 28 -10.48 -5.03 -12.42
C GLY A 28 -11.11 -5.61 -11.14
N LEU A 29 -10.30 -6.04 -10.17
CA LEU A 29 -10.80 -6.46 -8.86
C LEU A 29 -11.05 -5.21 -8.02
N THR A 30 -12.23 -5.13 -7.39
CA THR A 30 -12.61 -4.01 -6.53
C THR A 30 -13.19 -4.49 -5.20
N GLY A 31 -13.16 -3.62 -4.18
CA GLY A 31 -13.72 -3.91 -2.86
C GLY A 31 -13.03 -5.10 -2.17
N LEU A 32 -13.82 -5.99 -1.56
CA LEU A 32 -13.31 -7.09 -0.75
C LEU A 32 -12.47 -8.11 -1.55
N LEU A 33 -12.77 -8.31 -2.83
CA LEU A 33 -11.99 -9.21 -3.68
C LEU A 33 -10.59 -8.67 -3.94
N ALA A 34 -10.47 -7.35 -4.15
CA ALA A 34 -9.18 -6.69 -4.28
C ALA A 34 -8.38 -6.78 -2.97
N GLU A 35 -9.05 -6.53 -1.83
CA GLU A 35 -8.41 -6.63 -0.53
C GLU A 35 -7.92 -8.05 -0.24
N ARG A 36 -8.73 -9.09 -0.49
CA ARG A 36 -8.32 -10.48 -0.30
C ARG A 36 -7.15 -10.85 -1.20
N ALA A 37 -7.21 -10.49 -2.49
CA ALA A 37 -6.12 -10.75 -3.43
C ALA A 37 -4.82 -10.06 -2.99
N ALA A 38 -4.90 -8.81 -2.52
CA ALA A 38 -3.75 -8.10 -1.99
C ALA A 38 -3.17 -8.76 -0.73
N LEU A 39 -4.00 -9.21 0.21
CA LEU A 39 -3.54 -9.91 1.42
C LEU A 39 -2.80 -11.21 1.08
N CYS A 40 -3.35 -12.03 0.17
CA CYS A 40 -2.73 -13.28 -0.26
C CYS A 40 -1.35 -13.05 -0.93
N GLU A 41 -1.27 -12.08 -1.86
CA GLU A 41 -0.01 -11.78 -2.55
C GLU A 41 1.04 -11.22 -1.57
N VAL A 42 0.66 -10.30 -0.68
CA VAL A 42 1.59 -9.73 0.31
C VAL A 42 2.09 -10.78 1.28
N ALA A 43 1.24 -11.69 1.78
CA ALA A 43 1.66 -12.77 2.66
C ALA A 43 2.73 -13.66 2.00
N SER A 44 2.52 -13.98 0.72
CA SER A 44 3.45 -14.79 -0.07
C SER A 44 4.79 -14.08 -0.31
N LEU A 45 4.75 -12.79 -0.67
CA LEU A 45 5.95 -11.99 -0.95
C LEU A 45 6.74 -11.64 0.32
N ALA A 46 6.06 -11.43 1.44
CA ALA A 46 6.69 -11.05 2.69
C ALA A 46 7.36 -12.23 3.42
N ALA A 47 6.98 -13.47 3.10
CA ALA A 47 7.57 -14.67 3.71
C ALA A 47 9.08 -14.82 3.45
N GLY A 48 9.54 -14.46 2.25
CA GLY A 48 10.97 -14.49 1.89
C GLY A 48 11.82 -13.56 2.76
N PRO A 49 11.53 -12.25 2.78
CA PRO A 49 12.20 -11.28 3.65
C PRO A 49 12.09 -11.62 5.14
N ALA A 50 10.94 -12.16 5.58
CA ALA A 50 10.71 -12.54 6.98
C ALA A 50 11.44 -13.82 7.38
N ARG A 51 11.92 -14.62 6.42
CA ARG A 51 12.51 -15.95 6.62
C ARG A 51 11.62 -16.90 7.44
N ARG A 52 10.30 -16.70 7.34
CA ARG A 52 9.27 -17.51 7.99
C ARG A 52 7.95 -17.41 7.24
N ALA A 53 7.03 -18.32 7.54
CA ALA A 53 5.65 -18.18 7.08
C ALA A 53 5.02 -16.90 7.66
N VAL A 54 4.31 -16.17 6.80
CA VAL A 54 3.53 -14.98 7.13
C VAL A 54 2.11 -15.27 6.73
N SER A 55 1.17 -15.19 7.68
CA SER A 55 -0.24 -15.46 7.40
C SER A 55 -0.97 -14.21 6.93
N GLU A 56 -2.10 -14.38 6.25
CA GLU A 56 -2.93 -13.26 5.80
C GLU A 56 -3.48 -12.43 6.97
N GLU A 57 -3.84 -13.09 8.08
CA GLU A 57 -4.31 -12.44 9.30
C GLU A 57 -3.23 -11.59 9.95
N GLU A 58 -1.96 -12.01 9.83
CA GLU A 58 -0.84 -11.23 10.28
C GLU A 58 -0.67 -9.95 9.45
N VAL A 59 -0.71 -10.07 8.13
CA VAL A 59 -0.69 -8.92 7.22
C VAL A 59 -1.84 -7.97 7.52
N LEU A 60 -3.06 -8.50 7.67
CA LEU A 60 -4.24 -7.71 7.98
C LEU A 60 -4.08 -6.95 9.32
N ARG A 61 -3.58 -7.60 10.37
CA ARG A 61 -3.31 -6.93 11.66
C ARG A 61 -2.31 -5.78 11.51
N ILE A 62 -1.25 -5.98 10.72
CA ILE A 62 -0.26 -4.93 10.44
C ILE A 62 -0.94 -3.74 9.74
N VAL A 63 -1.70 -4.00 8.66
CA VAL A 63 -2.41 -2.95 7.90
C VAL A 63 -3.40 -2.19 8.79
N LEU A 64 -4.21 -2.91 9.57
CA LEU A 64 -5.18 -2.28 10.49
C LEU A 64 -4.49 -1.47 11.59
N SER A 65 -3.38 -1.97 12.14
CA SER A 65 -2.59 -1.24 13.14
C SER A 65 -2.02 0.06 12.58
N ALA A 66 -1.50 0.03 11.35
CA ALA A 66 -0.98 1.22 10.67
C ALA A 66 -2.09 2.24 10.38
N ARG A 67 -3.27 1.77 9.93
CA ARG A 67 -4.46 2.62 9.75
C ARG A 67 -4.88 3.27 11.08
N ARG A 68 -4.86 2.52 12.19
CA ARG A 68 -5.17 3.05 13.53
C ARG A 68 -4.18 4.14 13.95
N ILE A 69 -2.89 3.90 13.78
CA ILE A 69 -1.84 4.90 14.10
C ILE A 69 -2.04 6.17 13.27
N ARG A 70 -2.30 6.04 11.96
CA ARG A 70 -2.59 7.18 11.09
C ARG A 70 -3.82 7.98 11.55
N ARG A 71 -4.88 7.32 12.01
CA ARG A 71 -6.07 7.99 12.55
C ARG A 71 -5.78 8.76 13.84
N LEU A 72 -4.95 8.20 14.71
CA LEU A 72 -4.57 8.84 15.98
C LEU A 72 -3.57 9.98 15.78
N GLY A 73 -2.63 9.85 14.83
CA GLY A 73 -1.71 10.92 14.45
C GLY A 73 -2.37 12.06 13.67
N ALA A 74 -3.57 11.82 13.12
CA ALA A 74 -4.42 12.84 12.50
C ALA A 74 -5.43 13.46 13.50
N ALA A 75 -5.31 13.18 14.81
CA ALA A 75 -6.11 13.86 15.82
C ALA A 75 -5.88 15.39 15.74
N PRO A 76 -6.94 16.20 15.84
CA PRO A 76 -6.87 17.61 15.52
C PRO A 76 -6.03 18.35 16.57
N VAL A 77 -5.01 19.08 16.09
CA VAL A 77 -4.55 20.29 16.79
C VAL A 77 -5.80 21.14 17.06
N PRO A 78 -6.03 21.66 18.27
CA PRO A 78 -7.23 22.44 18.56
C PRO A 78 -7.29 23.63 17.61
N ALA A 79 -8.25 23.59 16.69
CA ALA A 79 -8.66 24.71 15.89
C ALA A 79 -9.36 25.72 16.80
N SER A 80 -8.58 26.55 17.48
CA SER A 80 -9.10 27.84 17.93
C SER A 80 -9.41 28.67 16.68
N ALA A 81 -10.68 29.05 16.54
CA ALA A 81 -11.28 29.86 15.49
C ALA A 81 -11.57 29.14 14.14
N ARG A 82 -12.63 28.35 14.13
CA ARG A 82 -13.82 28.70 13.32
C ARG A 82 -15.02 27.87 13.77
N ASP A 83 -16.00 28.61 14.25
CA ASP A 83 -17.33 28.15 14.62
C ASP A 83 -18.00 27.30 13.54
N GLY A 84 -18.87 26.40 13.99
CA GLY A 84 -20.02 25.99 13.21
C GLY A 84 -20.09 24.50 12.90
N VAL A 85 -20.65 23.74 13.84
CA VAL A 85 -21.60 22.64 13.59
C VAL A 85 -21.18 21.58 12.56
N ALA A 86 -20.87 20.36 13.04
CA ALA A 86 -21.48 19.14 12.51
C ALA A 86 -21.02 17.91 13.31
N THR A 87 -21.75 17.65 14.39
CA THR A 87 -21.83 16.33 15.03
C THR A 87 -22.72 15.44 14.17
N LEU A 88 -22.19 14.53 13.34
CA LEU A 88 -23.01 13.46 12.73
C LEU A 88 -22.20 12.16 12.50
N VAL A 89 -22.51 11.17 13.36
CA VAL A 89 -22.77 9.74 13.12
C VAL A 89 -22.17 9.07 11.86
N PRO A 90 -21.50 7.89 11.97
CA PRO A 90 -21.14 7.09 10.81
C PRO A 90 -22.30 6.17 10.41
N GLY A 91 -23.01 6.48 9.32
CA GLY A 91 -24.07 5.66 8.76
C GLY A 91 -24.22 5.84 7.25
N PHE A 92 -23.78 4.83 6.50
CA PHE A 92 -24.16 4.37 5.15
C PHE A 92 -24.30 5.33 3.94
N THR A 93 -23.76 4.84 2.81
CA THR A 93 -24.12 5.09 1.39
C THR A 93 -24.00 6.51 0.82
N ALA A 94 -23.20 6.66 -0.26
CA ALA A 94 -23.71 7.01 -1.60
C ALA A 94 -22.56 7.37 -2.55
N VAL A 95 -22.68 6.84 -3.77
CA VAL A 95 -21.99 7.22 -5.01
C VAL A 95 -22.17 8.73 -5.30
N PRO A 96 -21.26 9.35 -6.07
CA PRO A 96 -21.76 10.08 -7.24
C PRO A 96 -21.05 9.66 -8.56
N PRO A 97 -21.73 9.82 -9.73
CA PRO A 97 -21.27 9.34 -11.03
C PRO A 97 -20.56 10.42 -11.90
N ALA A 98 -19.72 9.93 -12.83
CA ALA A 98 -19.43 10.38 -14.22
C ALA A 98 -19.09 11.88 -14.49
N ALA A 99 -18.14 12.30 -15.35
CA ALA A 99 -17.37 11.69 -16.43
C ALA A 99 -16.18 12.58 -16.86
N SER A 100 -15.17 11.91 -17.44
CA SER A 100 -14.35 12.33 -18.61
C SER A 100 -13.41 13.54 -18.52
N VAL A 101 -12.09 13.23 -18.45
CA VAL A 101 -11.15 13.53 -19.54
C VAL A 101 -10.17 12.35 -19.68
N ALA A 102 -10.48 11.45 -20.59
CA ALA A 102 -9.54 10.44 -21.09
C ALA A 102 -8.58 11.11 -22.08
N VAL A 103 -7.46 11.65 -21.60
CA VAL A 103 -6.29 11.86 -22.46
C VAL A 103 -5.51 10.56 -22.49
N ALA A 104 -5.61 9.87 -23.61
CA ALA A 104 -4.85 8.68 -23.94
C ALA A 104 -3.34 8.99 -23.93
N MET A 105 -2.72 8.93 -22.75
CA MET A 105 -1.28 8.86 -22.62
C MET A 105 -0.86 7.42 -22.92
N LYS A 106 -0.54 7.16 -24.19
CA LYS A 106 0.19 5.96 -24.61
C LYS A 106 1.32 5.71 -23.61
N PRO A 107 1.35 4.57 -22.90
CA PRO A 107 2.45 4.31 -21.99
C PRO A 107 3.70 4.17 -22.85
N ARG A 108 4.64 5.11 -22.72
CA ARG A 108 5.97 5.00 -23.31
C ARG A 108 6.75 3.93 -22.53
N ARG A 109 6.33 2.67 -22.69
CA ARG A 109 6.75 1.45 -21.99
C ARG A 109 8.26 1.17 -22.03
N GLY A 110 9.04 1.92 -22.82
CA GLY A 110 10.47 1.69 -22.99
C GLY A 110 11.38 2.41 -21.99
N ARG A 111 11.02 3.59 -21.45
CA ARG A 111 12.00 4.40 -20.69
C ARG A 111 12.24 3.93 -19.27
N LEU A 112 11.23 3.39 -18.58
CA LEU A 112 11.37 2.83 -17.23
C LEU A 112 12.18 1.53 -17.24
N ALA A 113 11.93 0.64 -18.22
CA ALA A 113 12.72 -0.58 -18.40
C ALA A 113 14.20 -0.25 -18.73
N LEU A 114 14.45 0.77 -19.55
CA LEU A 114 15.80 1.22 -19.87
C LEU A 114 16.52 1.83 -18.65
N TRP A 115 15.79 2.53 -17.78
CA TRP A 115 16.33 3.06 -16.52
C TRP A 115 16.65 1.94 -15.51
N ALA A 116 15.78 0.94 -15.38
CA ALA A 116 16.00 -0.22 -14.52
C ALA A 116 17.22 -1.04 -14.98
N LEU A 117 17.35 -1.31 -16.29
CA LEU A 117 18.50 -2.02 -16.86
C LEU A 117 19.81 -1.22 -16.71
N ARG A 118 19.77 0.12 -16.84
CA ARG A 118 20.95 0.98 -16.67
C ARG A 118 21.38 1.14 -15.21
N SER A 119 20.52 0.83 -14.24
CA SER A 119 20.86 0.76 -12.81
C SER A 119 21.58 -0.54 -12.47
N LEU A 120 21.09 -1.67 -13.01
CA LEU A 120 21.73 -2.98 -12.87
C LEU A 120 23.13 -3.04 -13.48
N ALA A 121 23.34 -2.36 -14.62
CA ALA A 121 24.65 -2.32 -15.27
C ALA A 121 25.72 -1.51 -14.50
N ARG A 122 25.34 -0.68 -13.51
CA ARG A 122 26.29 0.10 -12.70
C ARG A 122 26.73 -0.59 -11.41
N HIS A 123 26.14 -1.74 -11.09
CA HIS A 123 26.58 -2.59 -10.00
C HIS A 123 26.98 -3.95 -10.59
N PRO A 124 28.16 -4.04 -11.24
CA PRO A 124 28.73 -5.34 -11.52
C PRO A 124 28.93 -6.00 -10.15
N LEU A 125 28.33 -7.18 -9.99
CA LEU A 125 28.56 -8.16 -8.94
C LEU A 125 29.84 -7.85 -8.17
N ALA A 126 29.68 -7.22 -7.00
CA ALA A 126 30.74 -7.23 -6.01
C ALA A 126 30.99 -8.71 -5.71
N SER A 127 32.15 -9.14 -6.19
CA SER A 127 32.79 -10.44 -6.06
C SER A 127 32.22 -11.30 -4.94
N LEU A 128 31.63 -12.42 -5.35
CA LEU A 128 31.42 -13.58 -4.52
C LEU A 128 32.80 -14.21 -4.24
N ILE A 129 33.46 -13.77 -3.17
CA ILE A 129 34.49 -14.52 -2.41
C ILE A 129 34.30 -14.14 -0.94
#